data_AF-A0A812KCP1-F1
#
_entry.id   AF-A0A812KCP1-F1
#
_cell.length_a   1.000
_cell.length_b   1.000
_cell.length_c   1.000
_cell.angle_alpha   90.00
_cell.angle_beta   90.00
_cell.angle_gamma   90.00
#
_symmetry.space_group_name_H-M   'P 1'
#
loop_
_entity.id
_entity.type
_entity.pdbx_description
1 polymer ?
#
loop_
_entity_poly.entity_id
_entity_poly.type
_entity_poly.pdbx_seq_one_letter_code
_entity_poly.pdbx_strand_id
1 'polypeptide(L)'
;MLQTLLPDADLGKCLTAGRRNYETDPRGVPSVRFDKTAPPLEKRSVANATNYGDDLHAGSLITPTRFQSLGVHPQDFLQKRPVAEVASLLRGAGFCAEEQKLEAILTRAGCEDGAGRASLEDALGAIEEWLSTEG
;
A
#
# COMPACT_ATOMS: atom_id res chain seq x y z
N MET A 1 -45.77 -26.94 -27.34
CA MET A 1 -46.82 -26.13 -26.69
C MET A 1 -46.40 -25.51 -25.35
N LEU A 2 -45.25 -25.85 -24.74
CA LEU A 2 -44.87 -25.33 -23.41
C LEU A 2 -44.15 -23.97 -23.42
N GLN A 3 -43.58 -23.53 -24.55
CA GLN A 3 -42.83 -22.26 -24.63
C GLN A 3 -43.69 -21.00 -24.57
N THR A 4 -44.98 -21.08 -24.92
CA THR A 4 -45.89 -19.92 -24.91
C THR A 4 -46.44 -19.57 -23.52
N LEU A 5 -46.12 -20.38 -22.50
CA LEU A 5 -46.52 -20.14 -21.11
C LEU A 5 -45.42 -19.46 -20.28
N LEU A 6 -44.21 -19.30 -20.85
CA LEU A 6 -43.11 -18.64 -20.17
C LEU A 6 -43.26 -17.11 -20.27
N PRO A 7 -42.89 -16.37 -19.22
CA PRO A 7 -42.86 -14.91 -19.26
C PRO A 7 -41.82 -14.40 -20.25
N ASP A 8 -42.06 -13.21 -20.81
CA ASP A 8 -41.17 -12.56 -21.77
C ASP A 8 -39.76 -12.37 -21.21
N ALA A 9 -38.76 -12.56 -22.07
CA ALA A 9 -37.35 -12.59 -21.66
C ALA A 9 -36.76 -11.24 -21.24
N ASP A 10 -37.44 -10.13 -21.54
CA ASP A 10 -37.02 -8.75 -21.25
C ASP A 10 -37.69 -8.16 -20.00
N LEU A 11 -38.49 -8.95 -19.28
CA LEU A 11 -39.08 -8.54 -18.01
C LEU A 11 -37.99 -8.15 -16.99
N GLY A 12 -37.92 -6.86 -16.67
CA GLY A 12 -36.95 -6.29 -15.73
C GLY A 12 -35.53 -6.14 -16.26
N LYS A 13 -35.28 -6.43 -17.55
CA LYS A 13 -33.94 -6.36 -18.15
C LYS A 13 -33.97 -5.67 -19.51
N CYS A 14 -33.07 -4.73 -19.73
CA CYS A 14 -32.87 -4.17 -21.05
C CYS A 14 -32.01 -5.14 -21.88
N LEU A 15 -32.55 -5.70 -22.97
CA LEU A 15 -31.81 -6.57 -23.89
C LEU A 15 -31.11 -5.80 -25.03
N THR A 16 -31.41 -4.50 -25.17
CA THR A 16 -30.87 -3.62 -26.21
C THR A 16 -29.36 -3.46 -26.04
N ALA A 17 -28.60 -3.77 -27.09
CA ALA A 17 -27.14 -3.61 -27.10
C ALA A 17 -26.74 -2.17 -26.69
N GLY A 18 -25.76 -2.05 -25.79
CA GLY A 18 -25.31 -0.76 -25.25
C GLY A 18 -26.15 -0.19 -24.10
N ARG A 19 -27.35 -0.71 -23.84
CA ARG A 19 -28.21 -0.32 -22.70
C ARG A 19 -28.53 -1.45 -21.74
N ARG A 20 -27.87 -2.61 -21.93
CA ARG A 20 -28.10 -3.79 -21.11
C ARG A 20 -27.70 -3.55 -19.66
N ASN A 21 -28.58 -3.93 -18.75
CA ASN A 21 -28.41 -3.81 -17.30
C ASN A 21 -27.88 -5.12 -16.69
N TYR A 22 -26.76 -5.61 -17.22
CA TYR A 22 -26.00 -6.68 -16.59
C TYR A 22 -25.05 -6.09 -15.55
N GLU A 23 -24.73 -6.86 -14.51
CA GLU A 23 -23.71 -6.46 -13.54
C GLU A 23 -22.37 -6.23 -14.26
N THR A 24 -21.80 -5.06 -14.00
CA THR A 24 -20.46 -4.69 -14.47
C THR A 24 -19.71 -4.05 -13.32
N ASP A 25 -18.39 -3.99 -13.46
CA ASP A 25 -17.53 -3.16 -12.62
C ASP A 25 -18.10 -1.75 -12.43
N PRO A 26 -17.84 -1.11 -11.28
CA PRO A 26 -18.34 0.22 -10.97
C PRO A 26 -18.01 1.20 -12.10
N ARG A 27 -19.06 1.76 -12.72
CA ARG A 27 -18.95 2.73 -13.81
C ARG A 27 -18.89 4.12 -13.21
N GLY A 28 -17.69 4.69 -13.16
CA GLY A 28 -17.46 6.04 -12.63
C GLY A 28 -15.98 6.38 -12.60
N VAL A 29 -15.67 7.63 -12.26
CA VAL A 29 -14.30 8.05 -11.95
C VAL A 29 -14.19 8.17 -10.43
N PRO A 30 -13.28 7.43 -9.78
CA PRO A 30 -13.09 7.57 -8.34
C PRO A 30 -12.53 8.94 -8.00
N SER A 31 -12.87 9.46 -6.82
CA SER A 31 -12.36 10.76 -6.33
C SER A 31 -10.85 10.74 -6.12
N VAL A 32 -10.32 9.61 -5.63
CA VAL A 32 -8.89 9.32 -5.59
C VAL A 32 -8.56 8.34 -6.72
N ARG A 33 -7.65 8.73 -7.60
CA ARG A 33 -7.32 7.99 -8.84
C ARG A 33 -6.36 6.82 -8.60
N PHE A 34 -6.71 5.91 -7.70
CA PHE A 34 -5.97 4.65 -7.50
C PHE A 34 -5.94 3.77 -8.76
N ASP A 35 -6.86 4.00 -9.70
CA ASP A 35 -6.91 3.34 -11.01
C ASP A 35 -5.75 3.76 -11.94
N LYS A 36 -5.02 4.82 -11.60
CA LYS A 36 -3.93 5.37 -12.42
C LYS A 36 -2.65 5.51 -11.61
N THR A 37 -1.53 5.20 -12.24
CA THR A 37 -0.22 5.54 -11.68
C THR A 37 -0.05 7.06 -11.66
N ALA A 38 0.44 7.59 -10.53
CA ALA A 38 0.81 8.99 -10.40
C ALA A 38 1.92 9.35 -11.40
N PRO A 39 1.91 10.54 -12.00
CA PRO A 39 3.06 11.05 -12.74
C PRO A 39 4.30 11.10 -11.82
N PRO A 40 5.51 10.82 -12.33
CA PRO A 40 6.73 11.01 -11.56
C PRO A 40 6.82 12.44 -11.00
N LEU A 41 7.33 12.60 -9.78
CA LEU A 41 7.40 13.90 -9.09
C LEU A 41 8.04 15.00 -9.96
N GLU A 42 9.11 14.67 -10.68
CA GLU A 42 9.82 15.58 -11.60
C GLU A 42 8.97 16.07 -12.79
N LYS A 43 7.93 15.32 -13.16
CA LYS A 43 7.04 15.60 -14.29
C LYS A 43 5.64 16.02 -13.85
N ARG A 44 5.39 16.11 -12.54
CA ARG A 44 4.08 16.45 -11.99
C ARG A 44 3.84 17.95 -12.19
N SER A 45 2.73 18.29 -12.84
CA SER A 45 2.33 19.69 -13.03
C SER A 45 2.03 20.36 -11.69
N VAL A 46 2.47 21.61 -11.54
CA VAL A 46 2.14 22.46 -10.37
C VAL A 46 0.63 22.73 -10.26
N ALA A 47 -0.07 22.72 -11.39
CA ALA A 47 -1.52 22.95 -11.45
C ALA A 47 -2.33 21.64 -11.37
N ASN A 48 -1.73 20.53 -10.96
CA ASN A 48 -2.43 19.26 -10.87
C ASN A 48 -3.37 19.21 -9.65
N ALA A 49 -4.67 19.16 -9.90
CA ALA A 49 -5.71 19.07 -8.86
C ALA A 49 -6.15 17.63 -8.53
N THR A 50 -5.52 16.62 -9.14
CA THR A 50 -5.90 15.21 -8.96
C THR A 50 -5.01 14.50 -7.94
N ASN A 51 -5.63 13.78 -7.02
CA ASN A 51 -4.97 12.90 -6.05
C ASN A 51 -4.90 11.46 -6.61
N TYR A 52 -3.73 10.83 -6.55
CA TYR A 52 -3.47 9.48 -7.07
C TYR A 52 -3.30 8.42 -5.97
N GLY A 53 -3.55 8.79 -4.71
CA GLY A 53 -3.33 7.93 -3.54
C GLY A 53 -1.95 8.07 -2.92
N ASP A 54 -1.13 9.02 -3.41
CA ASP A 54 0.21 9.30 -2.93
C ASP A 54 0.28 10.52 -1.99
N ASP A 55 -0.78 11.32 -1.90
CA ASP A 55 -0.84 12.51 -1.04
C ASP A 55 -0.92 12.13 0.46
N LEU A 56 -0.39 13.02 1.33
CA LEU A 56 -0.40 12.84 2.78
C LEU A 56 -1.77 13.16 3.42
N HIS A 57 -2.06 12.49 4.53
CA HIS A 57 -3.19 12.83 5.39
C HIS A 57 -3.02 14.22 6.01
N ALA A 58 -4.14 14.91 6.26
CA ALA A 58 -4.12 16.26 6.85
C ALA A 58 -3.38 16.31 8.20
N GLY A 59 -3.52 15.27 9.03
CA GLY A 59 -2.79 15.17 10.31
C GLY A 59 -1.28 15.19 10.12
N SER A 60 -0.75 14.46 9.13
CA SER A 60 0.68 14.41 8.82
C SER A 60 1.22 15.75 8.30
N LEU A 61 0.36 16.61 7.73
CA LEU A 61 0.76 17.97 7.32
C LEU A 61 0.82 18.94 8.52
N ILE A 62 -0.06 18.76 9.50
CA ILE A 62 -0.10 19.59 10.72
C ILE A 62 1.04 19.20 11.67
N THR A 63 1.30 17.89 11.80
CA THR A 63 2.35 17.33 12.66
C THR A 63 3.30 16.49 11.81
N PRO A 64 4.28 17.14 11.13
CA PRO A 64 5.23 16.43 10.29
C PRO A 64 6.15 15.52 11.11
N THR A 65 6.59 14.42 10.50
CA THR A 65 7.55 13.51 11.13
C THR A 65 8.94 14.16 11.14
N ARG A 66 9.81 13.72 12.07
CA ARG A 66 11.18 14.27 12.20
C ARG A 66 12.03 14.12 10.94
N PHE A 67 11.72 13.12 10.11
CA PHE A 67 12.46 12.80 8.89
C PHE A 67 11.91 13.50 7.64
N GLN A 68 10.74 14.16 7.74
CA GLN A 68 10.12 14.83 6.60
C GLN A 68 10.96 16.03 6.12
N SER A 69 11.69 16.70 7.03
CA SER A 69 12.64 17.77 6.69
C SER A 69 13.87 17.26 5.94
N LEU A 70 14.17 15.96 6.04
CA LEU A 70 15.25 15.28 5.32
C LEU A 70 14.77 14.69 3.99
N GLY A 71 13.50 14.89 3.62
CA GLY A 71 12.90 14.35 2.40
C GLY A 71 12.51 12.86 2.51
N VAL A 72 12.48 12.29 3.71
CA VAL A 72 12.02 10.92 3.93
C VAL A 72 10.54 10.93 4.25
N HIS A 73 9.75 10.26 3.42
CA HIS A 73 8.30 10.16 3.56
C HIS A 73 7.91 8.95 4.42
N PRO A 74 6.75 8.97 5.11
CA PRO A 74 6.25 7.82 5.86
C PRO A 74 6.10 6.55 5.00
N GLN A 75 5.75 6.72 3.72
CA GLN A 75 5.66 5.61 2.76
C GLN A 75 7.01 4.89 2.55
N ASP A 76 8.13 5.60 2.72
CA ASP A 76 9.45 5.00 2.59
C ASP A 76 9.74 4.00 3.73
N PHE A 77 9.11 4.15 4.90
CA PHE A 77 9.22 3.19 6.00
C PHE A 77 8.42 1.92 5.74
N LEU A 78 7.27 2.06 5.09
CA LEU A 78 6.35 0.97 4.70
C LEU A 78 6.84 0.19 3.47
N GLN A 79 7.75 0.76 2.67
CA GLN A 79 8.25 0.11 1.47
C GLN A 79 8.96 -1.22 1.81
N LYS A 80 8.43 -2.31 1.27
CA LYS A 80 8.98 -3.66 1.41
C LYS A 80 10.29 -3.80 0.62
N ARG A 81 11.37 -4.14 1.32
CA ARG A 81 12.73 -4.28 0.79
C ARG A 81 13.28 -5.67 1.08
N PRO A 82 14.30 -6.15 0.34
CA PRO A 82 15.03 -7.35 0.71
C PRO A 82 15.58 -7.24 2.14
N VAL A 83 15.49 -8.32 2.92
CA VAL A 83 15.97 -8.34 4.31
C VAL A 83 17.42 -7.88 4.45
N ALA A 84 18.29 -8.23 3.49
CA ALA A 84 19.69 -7.78 3.48
C ALA A 84 19.84 -6.25 3.38
N GLU A 85 18.97 -5.58 2.63
CA GLU A 85 18.96 -4.12 2.51
C GLU A 85 18.51 -3.48 3.83
N VAL A 86 17.45 -4.02 4.44
CA VAL A 86 16.96 -3.55 5.75
C VAL A 86 18.02 -3.71 6.83
N ALA A 87 18.74 -4.85 6.85
CA ALA A 87 19.87 -5.07 7.75
C ALA A 87 20.97 -4.02 7.58
N SER A 88 21.28 -3.66 6.33
CA SER A 88 22.28 -2.64 6.02
C SER A 88 21.84 -1.25 6.50
N LEU A 89 20.56 -0.89 6.33
CA LEU A 89 19.99 0.36 6.81
C LEU A 89 20.06 0.46 8.34
N LEU A 90 19.70 -0.61 9.06
CA LEU A 90 19.76 -0.66 10.53
C LEU A 90 21.21 -0.51 11.04
N ARG A 91 22.18 -1.17 10.39
CA ARG A 91 23.61 -0.99 10.70
C ARG A 91 24.07 0.44 10.45
N GLY A 92 23.65 1.03 9.33
CA GLY A 92 23.95 2.44 8.99
C GLY A 92 23.36 3.43 10.00
N ALA A 93 22.22 3.09 10.61
CA ALA A 93 21.61 3.86 11.69
C ALA A 93 22.30 3.68 13.06
N GLY A 94 23.29 2.80 13.16
CA GLY A 94 24.03 2.53 14.40
C GLY A 94 23.42 1.41 15.27
N PHE A 95 22.52 0.60 14.73
CA PHE A 95 21.99 -0.56 15.44
C PHE A 95 23.05 -1.68 15.45
N CYS A 96 23.77 -1.79 16.56
CA CYS A 96 24.82 -2.79 16.77
C CYS A 96 24.28 -3.98 17.57
N ALA A 97 23.67 -4.95 16.89
CA ALA A 97 23.29 -6.23 17.47
C ALA A 97 24.18 -7.36 16.91
N GLU A 98 24.27 -8.48 17.63
CA GLU A 98 24.87 -9.71 17.13
C GLU A 98 24.16 -10.17 15.85
N GLU A 99 24.93 -10.67 14.88
CA GLU A 99 24.41 -11.01 13.54
C GLU A 99 23.29 -12.04 13.59
N GLN A 100 23.43 -13.06 14.45
CA GLN A 100 22.41 -14.10 14.66
C GLN A 100 21.11 -13.53 15.22
N LYS A 101 21.18 -12.51 16.08
CA LYS A 101 20.00 -11.85 16.67
C LYS A 101 19.29 -10.99 15.62
N LEU A 102 20.07 -10.21 14.85
CA LEU A 102 19.53 -9.39 13.77
C LEU A 102 18.85 -10.25 12.69
N GLU A 103 19.45 -11.37 12.31
CA GLU A 103 18.85 -12.30 11.35
C GLU A 103 17.56 -12.93 11.88
N ALA A 104 17.50 -13.32 13.16
CA ALA A 104 16.29 -13.86 13.76
C ALA A 104 15.14 -12.84 13.77
N ILE A 105 15.43 -11.59 14.15
CA ILE A 105 14.46 -10.48 14.17
C ILE A 105 13.95 -10.19 12.76
N LEU A 106 14.84 -10.08 11.78
CA LEU A 106 14.46 -9.78 10.40
C LEU A 106 13.78 -10.96 9.70
N THR A 107 14.13 -12.19 10.05
CA THR A 107 13.41 -13.38 9.57
C THR A 107 11.98 -13.37 10.11
N ARG A 108 11.79 -13.03 11.39
CA ARG A 108 10.46 -12.88 11.99
C ARG A 108 9.65 -11.78 11.29
N ALA A 109 10.24 -10.60 11.09
CA ALA A 109 9.59 -9.49 10.39
C ALA A 109 9.27 -9.83 8.92
N GLY A 110 10.15 -10.56 8.22
CA GLY A 110 9.96 -10.97 6.83
C GLY A 110 9.02 -12.16 6.62
N CYS A 111 8.74 -12.94 7.68
CA CYS A 111 7.83 -14.08 7.63
C CYS A 111 6.37 -13.67 7.40
N GLU A 112 5.95 -12.47 7.83
CA GLU A 112 4.56 -12.03 7.65
C GLU A 112 4.13 -11.94 6.18
N ASP A 113 5.07 -11.64 5.28
CA ASP A 113 4.81 -11.54 3.83
C ASP A 113 5.10 -12.84 3.05
N GLY A 114 5.73 -13.84 3.67
CA GLY A 114 6.11 -15.11 3.03
C GLY A 114 7.14 -15.02 1.88
N ALA A 115 7.55 -13.81 1.48
CA ALA A 115 8.41 -13.54 0.32
C ALA A 115 9.85 -13.13 0.67
N GLY A 116 10.23 -13.15 1.96
CA GLY A 116 11.58 -12.76 2.41
C GLY A 116 11.87 -11.25 2.21
N ARG A 117 10.82 -10.43 2.21
CA ARG A 117 10.90 -8.97 2.17
C ARG A 117 10.31 -8.41 3.45
N ALA A 118 10.93 -7.37 4.00
CA ALA A 118 10.48 -6.69 5.21
C ALA A 118 10.43 -5.18 4.96
N SER A 119 9.50 -4.49 5.61
CA SER A 119 9.55 -3.03 5.68
C SER A 119 10.44 -2.61 6.85
N LEU A 120 10.83 -1.33 6.88
CA LEU A 120 11.60 -0.82 8.02
C LEU A 120 10.71 -0.70 9.26
N GLU A 121 9.41 -0.44 9.08
CA GLU A 121 8.43 -0.41 10.17
C GLU A 121 8.28 -1.79 10.84
N ASP A 122 8.13 -2.85 10.05
CA ASP A 122 8.03 -4.22 10.59
C ASP A 122 9.29 -4.60 11.38
N ALA A 123 10.46 -4.24 10.86
CA ALA A 123 11.74 -4.50 11.51
C ALA A 123 11.87 -3.72 12.83
N LEU A 124 11.47 -2.45 12.86
CA LEU A 124 11.51 -1.64 14.08
C LEU A 124 10.51 -2.14 15.13
N GLY A 125 9.31 -2.55 14.73
CA GLY A 125 8.34 -3.16 15.63
C GLY A 125 8.84 -4.48 16.23
N ALA A 126 9.47 -5.32 15.42
CA ALA A 126 10.09 -6.56 15.90
C ALA A 126 11.26 -6.30 16.87
N ILE A 127 12.03 -5.24 16.65
CA ILE A 127 13.09 -4.80 17.58
C ILE A 127 12.47 -4.32 18.91
N GLU A 128 11.41 -3.52 18.86
CA GLU A 128 10.74 -3.01 20.07
C GLU A 128 10.14 -4.14 20.92
N GLU A 129 9.48 -5.12 20.29
CA GLU A 129 8.97 -6.30 20.97
C GLU A 129 10.09 -7.11 21.64
N TRP A 130 11.20 -7.29 20.91
CA TRP A 130 12.36 -8.01 21.43
C TRP A 130 12.99 -7.29 22.63
N LEU A 131 13.18 -5.98 22.55
CA LEU A 131 13.66 -5.16 23.66
C LEU A 131 12.72 -5.23 24.87
N SER A 132 11.41 -5.33 24.64
CA SER A 132 10.41 -5.46 25.70
C SER A 132 10.38 -6.84 26.35
N THR A 133 10.92 -7.87 25.67
CA THR A 133 10.97 -9.25 26.17
C THR A 133 12.28 -9.55 26.91
N GLU A 134 13.37 -8.87 26.56
CA GLU A 134 14.69 -9.00 27.22
C GLU A 134 14.92 -8.03 28.39
N GLY A 135 14.00 -7.10 28.67
CA GLY A 135 14.02 -6.18 29.81
C GLY A 135 13.32 -6.72 31.05
#